data_AF-A0A2H0P9F0-F1
#
_entry.id   AF-A0A2H0P9F0-F1
#
_cell.length_a   1.000
_cell.length_b   1.000
_cell.length_c   1.000
_cell.angle_alpha   90.00
_cell.angle_beta   90.00
_cell.angle_gamma   90.00
#
_symmetry.space_group_name_H-M   'P 1'
#
loop_
_entity.id
_entity.type
_entity.pdbx_description
1 polymer ?
#
loop_
_entity_poly.entity_id
_entity_poly.type
_entity_poly.pdbx_seq_one_letter_code
_entity_poly.pdbx_strand_id
1 'polypeptide(L)'
;MRRAFAAIIIACLALPCPAAAQMVRSVPVLTRAALPVAPALSSPASILNPLALTVSPLSLTPSVGLPAMVPSVSVSVAAPVPAALVPADIAHAAARPSRGAAIPRAAVNAQQALSQDIPALPALYDGARGLSPAAVAVDGAVAPLGSGLRMARAEHEDWLSMVVALLSGTRTGRRILRDIDRLAVSRGVPILLDVSHISNNGEFRYDSNLLVMDAGHLKRDPYQSAPILAHELQHVLQRAMSLPSDALELEIESYTVESRVWTELGVEPAPGSFARDARKRLRKDLAAFVQWLSVQYSDNIPHYGNAIAAYRARVEKKLEKAKRSEEKMLRKRASVERVLESMRANGLPEKAIAAHRRDELDPLDVNLRDAAVNRGWIERDLRLLDDPVSLERFRAYARGVIRRARSLSRP
;
A
#
# COMPACT_ATOMS: atom_id res chain seq x y z
N MET A 1 51.77 -37.95 -2.45
CA MET A 1 50.54 -37.29 -2.93
C MET A 1 50.44 -37.43 -4.45
N ARG A 2 49.22 -37.48 -5.00
CA ARG A 2 48.85 -37.33 -6.44
C ARG A 2 49.32 -38.39 -7.46
N ARG A 3 48.41 -39.36 -7.69
CA ARG A 3 48.07 -40.01 -8.98
C ARG A 3 47.56 -38.95 -9.99
N ALA A 4 47.42 -39.15 -11.31
CA ALA A 4 47.98 -40.08 -12.31
C ALA A 4 47.56 -39.62 -13.73
N PHE A 5 48.16 -40.21 -14.78
CA PHE A 5 47.77 -40.35 -16.20
C PHE A 5 46.33 -39.93 -16.61
N ALA A 6 46.04 -39.19 -17.69
CA ALA A 6 46.47 -39.21 -19.11
C ALA A 6 45.70 -40.21 -20.04
N ALA A 7 45.49 -39.77 -21.31
CA ALA A 7 44.88 -40.48 -22.48
C ALA A 7 43.32 -40.65 -22.47
N ILE A 8 42.55 -40.80 -23.58
CA ILE A 8 42.68 -40.60 -25.06
C ILE A 8 41.21 -40.49 -25.65
N ILE A 9 40.78 -39.45 -26.40
CA ILE A 9 40.85 -39.15 -27.87
C ILE A 9 39.69 -39.70 -28.76
N ILE A 10 39.16 -38.85 -29.68
CA ILE A 10 38.37 -39.10 -30.93
C ILE A 10 36.90 -39.59 -30.84
N ALA A 11 35.96 -39.33 -31.79
CA ALA A 11 35.61 -38.17 -32.66
C ALA A 11 34.34 -38.51 -33.51
N CYS A 12 33.68 -37.48 -34.09
CA CYS A 12 32.82 -37.54 -35.31
C CYS A 12 31.47 -38.32 -35.26
N LEU A 13 30.45 -38.10 -36.11
CA LEU A 13 29.93 -36.92 -36.86
C LEU A 13 28.50 -37.26 -37.40
N ALA A 14 27.64 -36.25 -37.58
CA ALA A 14 26.52 -36.13 -38.54
C ALA A 14 25.41 -37.22 -38.74
N LEU A 15 24.14 -36.83 -38.43
CA LEU A 15 22.88 -36.91 -39.25
C LEU A 15 22.39 -38.28 -39.84
N PRO A 16 21.12 -38.44 -40.33
CA PRO A 16 19.99 -37.51 -40.45
C PRO A 16 18.63 -38.00 -39.85
N CYS A 17 17.56 -37.25 -40.13
CA CYS A 17 16.14 -37.60 -39.88
C CYS A 17 15.56 -38.53 -40.97
N PRO A 18 14.49 -39.31 -40.69
CA PRO A 18 13.31 -39.20 -41.55
C PRO A 18 11.96 -39.23 -40.79
N ALA A 19 10.87 -38.97 -41.52
CA ALA A 19 9.54 -38.73 -40.98
C ALA A 19 8.52 -39.86 -41.25
N ALA A 20 7.45 -39.84 -40.44
CA ALA A 20 6.07 -40.29 -40.73
C ALA A 20 5.78 -41.77 -41.06
N ALA A 21 4.93 -42.38 -40.22
CA ALA A 21 3.91 -43.34 -40.65
C ALA A 21 2.67 -43.24 -39.74
N GLN A 22 1.49 -43.26 -40.35
CA GLN A 22 0.20 -43.30 -39.64
C GLN A 22 -0.10 -44.74 -39.17
N MET A 23 -0.89 -44.91 -38.11
CA MET A 23 -1.84 -46.03 -38.08
C MET A 23 -3.12 -45.68 -37.34
N VAL A 24 -4.23 -45.88 -38.04
CA VAL A 24 -5.61 -45.76 -37.56
C VAL A 24 -5.97 -47.00 -36.74
N ARG A 25 -6.77 -46.82 -35.68
CA ARG A 25 -7.59 -47.90 -35.13
C ARG A 25 -8.96 -47.37 -34.74
N SER A 26 -9.99 -48.18 -34.97
CA SER A 26 -11.37 -47.74 -35.13
C SER A 26 -12.32 -48.53 -34.21
N VAL A 27 -13.42 -47.88 -33.78
CA VAL A 27 -14.76 -48.50 -33.55
C VAL A 27 -14.85 -49.41 -32.29
N PRO A 28 -16.02 -49.54 -31.58
CA PRO A 28 -17.39 -49.24 -32.02
C PRO A 28 -18.25 -48.28 -31.17
N VAL A 29 -19.35 -47.87 -31.81
CA VAL A 29 -20.59 -47.34 -31.23
C VAL A 29 -21.64 -48.47 -31.22
N LEU A 30 -22.51 -48.57 -30.20
CA LEU A 30 -23.93 -48.95 -30.34
C LEU A 30 -24.74 -48.92 -29.01
N THR A 31 -25.93 -48.29 -29.07
CA THR A 31 -27.19 -48.49 -28.28
C THR A 31 -27.17 -48.57 -26.74
N ARG A 32 -27.95 -47.83 -25.92
CA ARG A 32 -29.35 -47.31 -25.91
C ARG A 32 -30.33 -48.21 -25.11
N ALA A 33 -31.19 -47.57 -24.29
CA ALA A 33 -32.31 -48.13 -23.48
C ALA A 33 -31.90 -48.86 -22.17
N ALA A 34 -32.64 -48.82 -21.05
CA ALA A 34 -33.75 -47.94 -20.62
C ALA A 34 -33.93 -47.97 -19.07
N LEU A 35 -34.73 -47.02 -18.53
CA LEU A 35 -35.48 -47.10 -17.26
C LEU A 35 -36.51 -48.26 -17.31
N PRO A 36 -37.27 -48.68 -16.24
CA PRO A 36 -37.72 -47.87 -15.09
C PRO A 36 -37.93 -48.62 -13.73
N VAL A 37 -38.67 -47.96 -12.81
CA VAL A 37 -39.51 -48.50 -11.70
C VAL A 37 -38.86 -48.71 -10.31
N ALA A 38 -39.23 -47.83 -9.37
CA ALA A 38 -39.26 -48.06 -7.92
C ALA A 38 -40.66 -48.59 -7.50
N PRO A 39 -40.94 -48.99 -6.23
CA PRO A 39 -41.44 -47.97 -5.27
C PRO A 39 -41.29 -48.29 -3.75
N ALA A 40 -41.77 -47.32 -2.93
CA ALA A 40 -42.48 -47.51 -1.64
C ALA A 40 -41.72 -48.04 -0.41
N LEU A 41 -42.01 -47.68 0.86
CA LEU A 41 -42.85 -46.69 1.57
C LEU A 41 -42.17 -46.53 2.99
N SER A 42 -42.36 -45.53 3.87
CA SER A 42 -43.57 -44.84 4.32
C SER A 42 -43.28 -43.48 4.98
N SER A 43 -44.23 -42.53 4.89
CA SER A 43 -44.34 -41.28 5.68
C SER A 43 -45.23 -41.53 6.94
N PRO A 44 -45.95 -40.58 7.62
CA PRO A 44 -46.14 -39.10 7.50
C PRO A 44 -45.83 -38.33 8.84
N ALA A 45 -45.92 -37.00 8.99
CA ALA A 45 -47.01 -36.01 8.77
C ALA A 45 -46.42 -34.59 8.57
N SER A 46 -46.90 -33.73 7.64
CA SER A 46 -48.15 -32.91 7.66
C SER A 46 -48.16 -31.84 8.78
N ILE A 47 -48.63 -30.59 8.61
CA ILE A 47 -49.20 -29.84 7.47
C ILE A 47 -48.92 -28.33 7.75
N LEU A 48 -48.61 -27.45 6.77
CA LEU A 48 -49.55 -26.71 5.89
C LEU A 48 -48.78 -26.06 4.70
N ASN A 49 -49.46 -25.28 3.84
CA ASN A 49 -48.89 -24.47 2.74
C ASN A 49 -49.87 -23.30 2.39
N PRO A 50 -49.83 -22.65 1.20
CA PRO A 50 -49.20 -21.36 0.88
C PRO A 50 -50.18 -20.19 0.67
N LEU A 51 -49.67 -19.02 0.26
CA LEU A 51 -50.32 -18.16 -0.76
C LEU A 51 -49.26 -17.32 -1.51
N ALA A 52 -49.57 -16.92 -2.75
CA ALA A 52 -48.59 -16.37 -3.71
C ALA A 52 -49.16 -15.20 -4.54
N LEU A 53 -48.25 -14.40 -5.12
CA LEU A 53 -48.48 -13.36 -6.15
C LEU A 53 -49.28 -12.14 -5.64
N THR A 54 -49.02 -10.91 -6.09
CA THR A 54 -49.08 -10.44 -7.48
C THR A 54 -48.19 -9.21 -7.78
N VAL A 55 -48.00 -8.95 -9.08
CA VAL A 55 -47.34 -7.76 -9.66
C VAL A 55 -48.42 -6.90 -10.34
N SER A 56 -48.38 -5.56 -10.19
CA SER A 56 -49.18 -4.61 -10.99
C SER A 56 -48.46 -3.27 -11.22
N PRO A 57 -48.46 -2.72 -12.46
CA PRO A 57 -47.94 -1.39 -12.79
C PRO A 57 -49.02 -0.37 -13.26
N LEU A 58 -48.56 0.88 -13.49
CA LEU A 58 -49.07 1.93 -14.42
C LEU A 58 -50.25 2.88 -14.07
N SER A 59 -50.00 4.19 -14.35
CA SER A 59 -50.90 5.34 -14.72
C SER A 59 -50.83 6.55 -13.74
N LEU A 60 -50.49 7.82 -14.06
CA LEU A 60 -50.84 8.83 -15.11
C LEU A 60 -52.11 9.66 -14.74
N THR A 61 -52.18 11.02 -14.73
CA THR A 61 -51.19 12.11 -15.04
C THR A 61 -51.15 13.37 -14.10
N PRO A 62 -51.84 14.55 -14.27
CA PRO A 62 -51.15 15.85 -14.05
C PRO A 62 -51.88 17.03 -13.33
N SER A 63 -51.12 18.07 -12.87
CA SER A 63 -51.41 19.53 -12.97
C SER A 63 -50.37 20.37 -12.16
N VAL A 64 -49.59 21.28 -12.77
CA VAL A 64 -49.80 22.75 -12.97
C VAL A 64 -49.72 23.61 -11.69
N GLY A 65 -48.78 24.58 -11.64
CA GLY A 65 -48.77 25.66 -10.63
C GLY A 65 -47.42 26.37 -10.39
N LEU A 66 -47.12 27.42 -11.14
CA LEU A 66 -46.12 28.47 -10.81
C LEU A 66 -46.88 29.69 -10.22
N PRO A 67 -46.29 30.53 -9.33
CA PRO A 67 -45.35 31.57 -9.78
C PRO A 67 -44.20 31.93 -8.81
N ALA A 68 -43.30 32.80 -9.26
CA ALA A 68 -42.21 33.38 -8.49
C ALA A 68 -42.60 34.70 -7.79
N MET A 69 -41.85 35.11 -6.76
CA MET A 69 -41.41 36.51 -6.56
C MET A 69 -40.34 36.66 -5.46
N VAL A 70 -39.49 37.66 -5.64
CA VAL A 70 -38.51 38.28 -4.71
C VAL A 70 -38.58 39.81 -4.99
N PRO A 71 -37.93 40.71 -4.23
CA PRO A 71 -37.44 40.67 -2.85
C PRO A 71 -38.01 41.86 -2.03
N SER A 72 -37.50 42.13 -0.82
CA SER A 72 -37.42 43.52 -0.29
C SER A 72 -36.31 43.69 0.73
N VAL A 73 -35.66 44.85 0.65
CA VAL A 73 -34.59 45.34 1.54
C VAL A 73 -35.17 46.47 2.39
N SER A 74 -34.76 46.56 3.66
CA SER A 74 -34.92 47.79 4.44
C SER A 74 -33.62 48.14 5.16
N VAL A 75 -33.02 49.24 4.71
CA VAL A 75 -31.98 49.98 5.43
C VAL A 75 -32.67 51.17 6.09
N SER A 76 -32.32 51.52 7.33
CA SER A 76 -32.47 52.90 7.80
C SER A 76 -31.41 53.25 8.83
N VAL A 77 -31.12 54.55 8.92
CA VAL A 77 -29.90 55.15 9.49
C VAL A 77 -30.31 56.30 10.40
N ALA A 78 -29.67 56.43 11.58
CA ALA A 78 -29.25 57.73 12.16
C ALA A 78 -28.45 57.54 13.46
N ALA A 79 -27.45 58.41 13.68
CA ALA A 79 -26.74 58.62 14.94
C ALA A 79 -27.31 59.89 15.65
N PRO A 80 -26.81 60.36 16.83
CA PRO A 80 -25.45 60.90 16.97
C PRO A 80 -24.74 60.64 18.34
N VAL A 81 -23.52 61.19 18.45
CA VAL A 81 -22.54 61.10 19.56
C VAL A 81 -22.52 62.45 20.34
N PRO A 82 -22.24 62.51 21.66
CA PRO A 82 -20.94 63.06 22.10
C PRO A 82 -20.29 62.46 23.37
N ALA A 83 -18.97 62.26 23.28
CA ALA A 83 -17.87 62.46 24.25
C ALA A 83 -18.07 62.28 25.79
N ALA A 84 -17.16 61.51 26.43
CA ALA A 84 -16.05 62.06 27.25
C ALA A 84 -15.12 60.98 27.87
N LEU A 85 -13.88 61.40 28.20
CA LEU A 85 -12.93 60.85 29.19
C LEU A 85 -12.15 59.54 28.94
N VAL A 86 -10.82 59.73 28.94
CA VAL A 86 -9.65 58.83 29.02
C VAL A 86 -9.22 58.83 30.52
N PRO A 87 -8.59 57.79 31.16
CA PRO A 87 -7.44 57.01 30.65
C PRO A 87 -7.34 55.49 30.98
N ALA A 88 -6.28 54.90 30.37
CA ALA A 88 -5.40 53.83 30.86
C ALA A 88 -5.61 52.36 30.41
N ASP A 89 -4.50 51.85 29.86
CA ASP A 89 -3.93 50.50 29.92
C ASP A 89 -4.45 49.27 29.11
N ILE A 90 -3.55 48.85 28.21
CA ILE A 90 -3.14 47.47 27.89
C ILE A 90 -4.23 46.50 27.34
N ALA A 91 -4.22 46.28 26.01
CA ALA A 91 -4.13 44.92 25.41
C ALA A 91 -4.06 44.90 23.86
N HIS A 92 -3.23 43.97 23.36
CA HIS A 92 -3.33 43.24 22.08
C HIS A 92 -3.72 43.95 20.77
N ALA A 93 -2.70 44.35 20.01
CA ALA A 93 -2.80 44.49 18.56
C ALA A 93 -2.90 43.11 17.86
N ALA A 94 -4.05 42.83 17.23
CA ALA A 94 -4.26 41.62 16.43
C ALA A 94 -3.55 41.73 15.06
N ALA A 95 -2.34 41.17 14.94
CA ALA A 95 -1.66 41.03 13.67
C ALA A 95 -2.17 39.81 12.89
N ARG A 96 -2.66 40.03 11.67
CA ARG A 96 -3.12 38.96 10.75
C ARG A 96 -1.97 38.00 10.40
N PRO A 97 -2.12 36.67 10.54
CA PRO A 97 -1.15 35.74 9.99
C PRO A 97 -1.17 35.81 8.46
N SER A 98 -0.07 36.28 7.89
CA SER A 98 0.14 36.39 6.45
C SER A 98 0.95 35.21 5.94
N ARG A 99 0.64 34.74 4.73
CA ARG A 99 1.36 33.75 3.91
C ARG A 99 1.33 32.31 4.44
N GLY A 100 0.82 31.41 3.60
CA GLY A 100 1.09 29.99 3.73
C GLY A 100 2.59 29.73 3.59
N ALA A 101 3.14 28.90 4.48
CA ALA A 101 4.53 28.48 4.42
C ALA A 101 4.76 27.63 3.18
N ALA A 102 5.42 28.19 2.17
CA ALA A 102 5.90 27.42 1.04
C ALA A 102 7.00 26.46 1.54
N ILE A 103 6.77 25.15 1.39
CA ILE A 103 7.79 24.13 1.63
C ILE A 103 9.03 24.49 0.78
N PRO A 104 10.23 24.64 1.36
CA PRO A 104 11.40 25.08 0.61
C PRO A 104 11.71 24.13 -0.57
N ARG A 105 11.72 24.66 -1.80
CA ARG A 105 12.10 23.91 -3.02
C ARG A 105 13.45 23.18 -2.91
N ALA A 106 14.34 23.64 -2.04
CA ALA A 106 15.62 22.99 -1.76
C ALA A 106 15.46 21.58 -1.15
N ALA A 107 14.44 21.33 -0.32
CA ALA A 107 14.21 20.01 0.26
C ALA A 107 13.80 18.98 -0.81
N VAL A 108 12.89 19.37 -1.71
CA VAL A 108 12.39 18.53 -2.82
C VAL A 108 13.54 18.07 -3.74
N ASN A 109 14.48 18.97 -4.05
CA ASN A 109 15.61 18.64 -4.92
C ASN A 109 16.64 17.71 -4.25
N ALA A 110 16.86 17.83 -2.94
CA ALA A 110 17.71 16.90 -2.20
C ALA A 110 17.09 15.49 -2.10
N GLN A 111 15.76 15.39 -1.96
CA GLN A 111 15.02 14.13 -1.91
C GLN A 111 15.10 13.33 -3.22
N GLN A 112 15.10 13.99 -4.38
CA GLN A 112 15.27 13.30 -5.67
C GLN A 112 16.68 12.70 -5.84
N ALA A 113 17.74 13.37 -5.37
CA ALA A 113 19.09 12.82 -5.40
C ALA A 113 19.25 11.60 -4.47
N LEU A 114 18.72 11.67 -3.25
CA LEU A 114 18.72 10.55 -2.29
C LEU A 114 17.91 9.32 -2.73
N SER A 115 17.07 9.46 -3.76
CA SER A 115 16.23 8.37 -4.27
C SER A 115 16.94 7.42 -5.23
N GLN A 116 18.13 7.78 -5.73
CA GLN A 116 18.90 6.96 -6.70
C GLN A 116 20.11 6.26 -6.06
N ASP A 117 20.82 6.92 -5.13
CA ASP A 117 22.06 6.40 -4.52
C ASP A 117 21.91 6.04 -3.02
N ILE A 118 20.98 5.12 -2.71
CA ILE A 118 21.02 4.43 -1.41
C ILE A 118 22.03 3.28 -1.52
N PRO A 119 23.18 3.31 -0.82
CA PRO A 119 24.13 2.21 -0.86
C PRO A 119 23.44 0.94 -0.34
N ALA A 120 23.46 -0.12 -1.15
CA ALA A 120 22.81 -1.37 -0.81
C ALA A 120 23.41 -1.94 0.48
N LEU A 121 22.60 -2.04 1.54
CA LEU A 121 23.04 -2.57 2.83
C LEU A 121 23.62 -3.99 2.64
N PRO A 122 24.87 -4.25 3.05
CA PRO A 122 25.42 -5.60 3.01
C PRO A 122 24.58 -6.54 3.89
N ALA A 123 24.49 -7.82 3.49
CA ALA A 123 23.45 -8.76 3.92
C ALA A 123 23.30 -8.90 5.46
N LEU A 124 22.41 -8.10 6.06
CA LEU A 124 22.10 -8.06 7.49
C LEU A 124 21.23 -9.23 8.01
N TYR A 125 21.03 -10.28 7.20
CA TYR A 125 20.05 -11.34 7.42
C TYR A 125 20.70 -12.75 7.44
N ASP A 126 21.67 -12.97 8.32
CA ASP A 126 21.97 -14.33 8.77
C ASP A 126 20.93 -14.79 9.80
N GLY A 127 20.30 -15.93 9.53
CA GLY A 127 19.01 -16.33 10.07
C GLY A 127 19.02 -16.98 11.45
N ALA A 128 20.10 -16.88 12.22
CA ALA A 128 20.30 -17.66 13.44
C ALA A 128 20.90 -16.86 14.61
N ARG A 129 20.06 -16.51 15.59
CA ARG A 129 20.43 -16.41 17.02
C ARG A 129 19.19 -16.44 17.90
N GLY A 130 19.09 -17.49 18.71
CA GLY A 130 18.11 -17.57 19.80
C GLY A 130 18.46 -16.55 20.88
N LEU A 131 17.45 -15.88 21.42
CA LEU A 131 17.53 -15.08 22.63
C LEU A 131 16.36 -15.48 23.53
N SER A 132 16.65 -15.66 24.81
CA SER A 132 15.68 -16.06 25.83
C SER A 132 14.66 -14.94 26.11
N PRO A 133 13.38 -15.24 26.37
CA PRO A 133 12.40 -14.24 26.77
C PRO A 133 12.55 -13.91 28.26
N ALA A 134 13.05 -12.71 28.58
CA ALA A 134 12.78 -12.07 29.86
C ALA A 134 11.49 -11.25 29.70
N ALA A 135 10.47 -11.57 30.50
CA ALA A 135 9.27 -10.74 30.60
C ALA A 135 9.59 -9.52 31.48
N VAL A 136 9.25 -8.32 30.99
CA VAL A 136 9.39 -7.07 31.72
C VAL A 136 8.06 -6.35 31.63
N ALA A 137 7.47 -6.01 32.78
CA ALA A 137 6.32 -5.12 32.84
C ALA A 137 6.75 -3.72 32.40
N VAL A 138 6.08 -3.15 31.40
CA VAL A 138 6.33 -1.79 30.93
C VAL A 138 5.58 -0.84 31.86
N ASP A 139 6.28 -0.33 32.87
CA ASP A 139 5.83 0.84 33.62
C ASP A 139 5.93 2.08 32.71
N GLY A 140 5.07 3.08 32.93
CA GLY A 140 4.66 4.10 31.95
C GLY A 140 5.70 5.17 31.56
N ALA A 141 7.00 4.86 31.61
CA ALA A 141 8.07 5.78 31.26
C ALA A 141 8.13 6.07 29.75
N VAL A 142 8.16 7.35 29.40
CA VAL A 142 8.43 7.83 28.04
C VAL A 142 9.83 7.37 27.62
N ALA A 143 9.91 6.38 26.73
CA ALA A 143 11.18 5.93 26.20
C ALA A 143 11.79 7.04 25.33
N PRO A 144 13.08 7.39 25.49
CA PRO A 144 13.72 8.35 24.60
C PRO A 144 13.69 7.80 23.16
N LEU A 145 13.11 8.57 22.24
CA LEU A 145 13.08 8.21 20.83
C LEU A 145 14.50 7.98 20.32
N GLY A 146 14.73 6.79 19.74
CA GLY A 146 15.98 6.47 19.06
C GLY A 146 16.26 7.49 17.96
N SER A 147 17.53 7.75 17.67
CA SER A 147 17.90 8.81 16.73
C SER A 147 17.39 8.56 15.30
N GLY A 148 16.97 7.34 14.96
CA GLY A 148 16.54 6.95 13.63
C GLY A 148 15.07 7.15 13.27
N LEU A 149 14.19 7.52 14.19
CA LEU A 149 12.76 7.76 13.93
C LEU A 149 12.30 9.03 14.65
N ARG A 150 11.62 9.95 13.93
CA ARG A 150 11.13 11.22 14.48
C ARG A 150 9.78 11.61 13.90
N MET A 151 8.98 12.40 14.62
CA MET A 151 7.83 13.03 14.01
C MET A 151 8.22 14.15 13.04
N ALA A 152 7.43 14.31 11.98
CA ALA A 152 7.44 15.48 11.12
C ALA A 152 6.81 16.72 11.81
N ARG A 153 6.00 16.51 12.85
CA ARG A 153 5.34 17.55 13.65
C ARG A 153 5.50 17.30 15.15
N ALA A 154 6.06 18.28 15.85
CA ALA A 154 6.38 18.18 17.28
C ALA A 154 5.17 17.87 18.18
N GLU A 155 3.98 18.35 17.81
CA GLU A 155 2.71 18.15 18.53
C GLU A 155 2.29 16.67 18.70
N HIS A 156 2.94 15.74 17.97
CA HIS A 156 2.66 14.30 18.03
C HIS A 156 3.80 13.46 18.62
N GLU A 157 4.92 14.07 19.07
CA GLU A 157 6.09 13.31 19.56
C GLU A 157 5.77 12.49 20.83
N ASP A 158 4.88 12.97 21.71
CA ASP A 158 4.45 12.21 22.89
C ASP A 158 3.71 10.92 22.51
N TRP A 159 2.83 11.00 21.49
CA TRP A 159 2.14 9.83 20.94
C TRP A 159 3.15 8.84 20.33
N LEU A 160 4.10 9.32 19.53
CA LEU A 160 5.13 8.47 18.95
C LEU A 160 5.97 7.79 20.04
N SER A 161 6.35 8.53 21.08
CA SER A 161 7.14 8.03 22.20
C SER A 161 6.43 6.93 22.98
N MET A 162 5.12 7.05 23.23
CA MET A 162 4.31 5.98 23.84
C MET A 162 4.28 4.72 22.95
N VAL A 163 4.06 4.87 21.65
CA VAL A 163 4.00 3.75 20.71
C VAL A 163 5.38 3.06 20.56
N VAL A 164 6.46 3.83 20.52
CA VAL A 164 7.84 3.33 20.47
C VAL A 164 8.26 2.65 21.78
N ALA A 165 7.79 3.12 22.94
CA ALA A 165 8.01 2.45 24.23
C ALA A 165 7.38 1.05 24.25
N LEU A 166 6.13 0.92 23.78
CA LEU A 166 5.45 -0.38 23.65
C LEU A 166 6.19 -1.31 22.67
N LEU A 167 6.60 -0.80 21.50
CA LEU A 167 7.43 -1.58 20.57
C LEU A 167 8.76 -2.02 21.19
N SER A 168 9.39 -1.16 21.99
CA SER A 168 10.62 -1.47 22.71
C SER A 168 10.42 -2.50 23.84
N GLY A 169 9.19 -2.68 24.34
CA GLY A 169 8.81 -3.80 25.21
C GLY A 169 8.85 -5.17 24.50
N THR A 170 8.60 -5.21 23.20
CA THR A 170 8.57 -6.45 22.40
C THR A 170 9.94 -6.85 21.84
N ARG A 171 10.18 -8.16 21.67
CA ARG A 171 11.39 -8.69 21.00
C ARG A 171 11.41 -8.34 19.52
N THR A 172 10.25 -8.41 18.85
CA THR A 172 10.11 -8.08 17.43
C THR A 172 10.27 -6.58 17.19
N GLY A 173 9.65 -5.71 17.99
CA GLY A 173 9.79 -4.26 17.90
C GLY A 173 11.21 -3.77 18.18
N ARG A 174 11.89 -4.26 19.25
CA ARG A 174 13.32 -3.95 19.51
C ARG A 174 14.24 -4.28 18.34
N ARG A 175 13.92 -5.30 17.55
CA ARG A 175 14.69 -5.66 16.35
C ARG A 175 14.47 -4.63 15.25
N ILE A 176 13.22 -4.31 14.95
CA ILE A 176 12.83 -3.36 13.90
C ILE A 176 13.38 -1.97 14.20
N LEU A 177 13.18 -1.46 15.43
CA LEU A 177 13.69 -0.14 15.84
C LEU A 177 15.20 -0.04 15.69
N ARG A 178 15.96 -1.08 16.07
CA ARG A 178 17.42 -1.13 15.87
C ARG A 178 17.81 -1.14 14.39
N ASP A 179 17.06 -1.86 13.55
CA ASP A 179 17.33 -1.91 12.11
C ASP A 179 16.96 -0.56 11.44
N ILE A 180 15.96 0.17 11.97
CA ILE A 180 15.62 1.55 11.59
C ILE A 180 16.71 2.55 12.03
N ASP A 181 17.22 2.45 13.26
CA ASP A 181 18.36 3.27 13.72
C ASP A 181 19.59 3.07 12.83
N ARG A 182 19.92 1.82 12.49
CA ARG A 182 21.00 1.49 11.54
C ARG A 182 20.76 2.09 10.16
N LEU A 183 19.53 1.99 9.65
CA LEU A 183 19.16 2.56 8.36
C LEU A 183 19.32 4.08 8.36
N ALA A 184 18.85 4.76 9.41
CA ALA A 184 18.98 6.19 9.57
C ALA A 184 20.45 6.65 9.66
N VAL A 185 21.27 5.97 10.46
CA VAL A 185 22.73 6.20 10.52
C VAL A 185 23.37 6.01 9.14
N SER A 186 23.00 4.96 8.39
CA SER A 186 23.54 4.70 7.04
C SER A 186 23.13 5.75 5.99
N ARG A 187 21.99 6.43 6.19
CA ARG A 187 21.48 7.51 5.33
C ARG A 187 21.91 8.91 5.79
N GLY A 188 22.46 9.03 7.00
CA GLY A 188 22.75 10.31 7.65
C GLY A 188 21.51 11.12 8.07
N VAL A 189 20.30 10.55 7.97
CA VAL A 189 19.03 11.23 8.27
C VAL A 189 18.03 10.26 8.93
N PRO A 190 17.21 10.72 9.89
CA PRO A 190 16.15 9.91 10.49
C PRO A 190 15.04 9.58 9.47
N ILE A 191 14.30 8.51 9.74
CA ILE A 191 13.00 8.27 9.14
C ILE A 191 12.01 9.26 9.77
N LEU A 192 11.29 10.00 8.93
CA LEU A 192 10.24 10.91 9.37
C LEU A 192 8.89 10.20 9.37
N LEU A 193 8.10 10.43 10.42
CA LEU A 193 6.73 9.96 10.55
C LEU A 193 5.76 11.16 10.62
N ASP A 194 4.73 11.16 9.79
CA ASP A 194 3.59 12.08 9.91
C ASP A 194 2.30 11.32 10.26
N VAL A 195 1.32 12.03 10.82
CA VAL A 195 0.04 11.45 11.23
C VAL A 195 -1.10 12.26 10.61
N SER A 196 -1.57 11.83 9.44
CA SER A 196 -2.47 12.58 8.56
C SER A 196 -3.71 11.77 8.21
N HIS A 197 -4.79 12.42 7.76
CA HIS A 197 -5.98 11.70 7.30
C HIS A 197 -5.71 10.96 5.99
N ILE A 198 -5.73 9.63 6.05
CA ILE A 198 -5.50 8.71 4.93
C ILE A 198 -6.56 7.58 4.97
N SER A 199 -6.72 6.83 3.88
CA SER A 199 -7.77 5.79 3.76
C SER A 199 -7.35 4.40 4.24
N ASN A 200 -6.06 4.19 4.49
CA ASN A 200 -5.41 3.04 5.09
C ASN A 200 -5.09 3.31 6.58
N ASN A 201 -4.51 2.35 7.31
CA ASN A 201 -4.05 2.60 8.69
C ASN A 201 -2.66 3.27 8.72
N GLY A 202 -1.85 2.98 7.70
CA GLY A 202 -0.54 3.57 7.46
C GLY A 202 -0.11 3.33 6.01
N GLU A 203 0.93 4.04 5.60
CA GLU A 203 1.68 3.84 4.36
C GLU A 203 3.08 4.43 4.44
N PHE A 204 4.07 3.77 3.85
CA PHE A 204 5.37 4.37 3.58
C PHE A 204 5.44 4.95 2.16
N ARG A 205 5.52 6.27 2.05
CA ARG A 205 5.53 6.99 0.77
C ARG A 205 6.93 6.99 0.16
N TYR A 206 7.12 6.17 -0.88
CA TYR A 206 8.43 5.92 -1.50
C TYR A 206 9.06 7.11 -2.25
N ASP A 207 8.25 8.10 -2.63
CA ASP A 207 8.63 9.33 -3.35
C ASP A 207 9.19 10.39 -2.40
N SER A 208 8.63 10.46 -1.20
CA SER A 208 8.90 11.46 -0.16
C SER A 208 9.72 10.88 1.00
N ASN A 209 9.95 9.56 1.03
CA ASN A 209 10.57 8.84 2.15
C ASN A 209 9.91 9.15 3.51
N LEU A 210 8.59 9.41 3.48
CA LEU A 210 7.78 9.75 4.64
C LEU A 210 6.92 8.55 5.03
N LEU A 211 7.00 8.14 6.29
CA LEU A 211 6.03 7.22 6.88
C LEU A 211 4.81 8.03 7.29
N VAL A 212 3.61 7.65 6.86
CA VAL A 212 2.36 8.30 7.25
C VAL A 212 1.46 7.28 7.96
N MET A 213 0.95 7.64 9.13
CA MET A 213 -0.07 6.87 9.85
C MET A 213 -1.41 7.63 9.81
N ASP A 214 -2.54 6.93 9.88
CA ASP A 214 -3.85 7.61 9.92
C ASP A 214 -4.04 8.41 11.21
N ALA A 215 -4.58 9.62 11.10
CA ALA A 215 -4.90 10.50 12.21
C ALA A 215 -5.90 9.91 13.23
N GLY A 216 -6.66 8.87 12.86
CA GLY A 216 -7.43 8.06 13.81
C GLY A 216 -6.56 7.39 14.87
N HIS A 217 -5.28 7.11 14.61
CA HIS A 217 -4.36 6.51 15.57
C HIS A 217 -4.01 7.39 16.77
N LEU A 218 -4.14 8.72 16.67
CA LEU A 218 -3.97 9.64 17.81
C LEU A 218 -5.06 9.47 18.87
N LYS A 219 -6.22 8.93 18.46
CA LYS A 219 -7.41 8.71 19.31
C LYS A 219 -7.58 7.24 19.72
N ARG A 220 -6.70 6.36 19.24
CA ARG A 220 -6.68 4.93 19.57
C ARG A 220 -5.72 4.69 20.73
N ASP A 221 -5.99 3.62 21.48
CA ASP A 221 -5.03 3.03 22.41
C ASP A 221 -3.67 2.78 21.72
N PRO A 222 -2.54 3.29 22.25
CA PRO A 222 -1.20 3.00 21.74
C PRO A 222 -0.89 1.51 21.56
N TYR A 223 -1.48 0.61 22.36
CA TYR A 223 -1.36 -0.85 22.18
C TYR A 223 -1.95 -1.34 20.86
N GLN A 224 -2.95 -0.66 20.29
CA GLN A 224 -3.51 -0.96 18.98
C GLN A 224 -2.67 -0.35 17.84
N SER A 225 -1.96 0.75 18.12
CA SER A 225 -1.11 1.45 17.14
C SER A 225 0.28 0.84 16.99
N ALA A 226 0.88 0.29 18.06
CA ALA A 226 2.24 -0.26 18.03
C ALA A 226 2.43 -1.40 17.02
N PRO A 227 1.58 -2.45 16.95
CA PRO A 227 1.72 -3.49 15.94
C PRO A 227 1.69 -2.96 14.51
N ILE A 228 0.80 -1.98 14.24
CA ILE A 228 0.64 -1.36 12.93
C ILE A 228 1.85 -0.47 12.61
N LEU A 229 2.41 0.27 13.57
CA LEU A 229 3.68 0.98 13.35
C LEU A 229 4.83 0.00 13.00
N ALA A 230 4.90 -1.18 13.63
CA ALA A 230 5.88 -2.20 13.27
C ALA A 230 5.64 -2.80 11.87
N HIS A 231 4.39 -2.88 11.41
CA HIS A 231 4.03 -3.23 10.04
C HIS A 231 4.66 -2.23 9.04
N GLU A 232 4.40 -0.94 9.24
CA GLU A 232 4.89 0.09 8.32
C GLU A 232 6.41 0.28 8.36
N LEU A 233 7.02 0.21 9.55
CA LEU A 233 8.49 0.23 9.68
C LEU A 233 9.13 -0.97 8.98
N GLN A 234 8.45 -2.11 8.86
CA GLN A 234 8.96 -3.23 8.06
C GLN A 234 9.00 -2.89 6.57
N HIS A 235 8.04 -2.12 6.03
CA HIS A 235 8.10 -1.61 4.65
C HIS A 235 9.24 -0.60 4.44
N VAL A 236 9.53 0.26 5.42
CA VAL A 236 10.70 1.16 5.40
C VAL A 236 11.99 0.36 5.27
N LEU A 237 12.14 -0.73 6.03
CA LEU A 237 13.30 -1.62 5.95
C LEU A 237 13.38 -2.37 4.61
N GLN A 238 12.26 -2.96 4.15
CA GLN A 238 12.18 -3.65 2.86
C GLN A 238 12.56 -2.75 1.68
N ARG A 239 12.19 -1.47 1.72
CA ARG A 239 12.58 -0.49 0.68
C ARG A 239 14.10 -0.31 0.58
N ALA A 240 14.83 -0.42 1.69
CA ALA A 240 16.29 -0.34 1.72
C ALA A 240 16.99 -1.62 1.23
N MET A 241 16.27 -2.72 1.02
CA MET A 241 16.83 -4.00 0.58
C MET A 241 16.93 -4.16 -0.95
N SER A 242 16.44 -3.17 -1.72
CA SER A 242 16.33 -3.21 -3.19
C SER A 242 15.64 -4.48 -3.70
N LEU A 243 14.45 -4.75 -3.14
CA LEU A 243 13.55 -5.81 -3.57
C LEU A 243 12.52 -5.25 -4.57
N PRO A 244 11.91 -6.09 -5.43
CA PRO A 244 10.76 -5.70 -6.22
C PRO A 244 9.63 -5.14 -5.33
N SER A 245 9.11 -3.95 -5.64
CA SER A 245 8.14 -3.24 -4.77
C SER A 245 6.81 -3.95 -4.68
N ASP A 246 6.42 -4.64 -5.74
CA ASP A 246 5.07 -5.19 -5.89
C ASP A 246 5.02 -6.69 -5.53
N ALA A 247 6.04 -7.20 -4.82
CA ALA A 247 6.07 -8.59 -4.39
C ALA A 247 5.15 -8.80 -3.18
N LEU A 248 4.20 -9.75 -3.28
CA LEU A 248 3.28 -10.05 -2.17
C LEU A 248 4.02 -10.52 -0.90
N GLU A 249 5.24 -11.04 -1.04
CA GLU A 249 6.13 -11.40 0.07
C GLU A 249 6.51 -10.22 0.98
N LEU A 250 6.43 -8.98 0.51
CA LEU A 250 6.62 -7.79 1.35
C LEU A 250 5.49 -7.70 2.40
N GLU A 251 4.23 -7.72 1.94
CA GLU A 251 3.03 -7.72 2.78
C GLU A 251 2.97 -8.94 3.73
N ILE A 252 3.31 -10.13 3.22
CA ILE A 252 3.32 -11.36 4.04
C ILE A 252 4.31 -11.22 5.20
N GLU A 253 5.46 -10.57 4.99
CA GLU A 253 6.40 -10.30 6.08
C GLU A 253 5.88 -9.23 7.04
N SER A 254 5.33 -8.11 6.55
CA SER A 254 4.80 -7.04 7.40
C SER A 254 3.67 -7.57 8.30
N TYR A 255 2.72 -8.35 7.77
CA TYR A 255 1.69 -9.03 8.58
C TYR A 255 2.24 -10.12 9.51
N THR A 256 3.37 -10.77 9.15
CA THR A 256 4.06 -11.72 10.04
C THR A 256 4.74 -10.99 11.21
N VAL A 257 5.32 -9.81 10.97
CA VAL A 257 5.89 -8.91 11.97
C VAL A 257 4.80 -8.39 12.89
N GLU A 258 3.74 -7.82 12.33
CA GLU A 258 2.59 -7.28 13.05
C GLU A 258 1.97 -8.36 13.95
N SER A 259 1.75 -9.58 13.43
CA SER A 259 1.22 -10.71 14.20
C SER A 259 2.13 -11.16 15.35
N ARG A 260 3.44 -10.90 15.28
CA ARG A 260 4.35 -11.14 16.41
C ARG A 260 4.21 -10.06 17.47
N VAL A 261 4.16 -8.77 17.09
CA VAL A 261 3.94 -7.66 18.04
C VAL A 261 2.58 -7.80 18.74
N TRP A 262 1.51 -8.02 17.95
CA TRP A 262 0.43 -8.99 18.22
C TRP A 262 0.59 -9.83 19.50
N THR A 263 1.28 -10.95 19.35
CA THR A 263 1.39 -11.97 20.40
C THR A 263 2.25 -11.53 21.57
N GLU A 264 3.30 -10.72 21.32
CA GLU A 264 4.28 -10.28 22.31
C GLU A 264 3.75 -9.19 23.27
N LEU A 265 2.78 -8.37 22.85
CA LEU A 265 2.09 -7.41 23.71
C LEU A 265 0.91 -8.02 24.50
N GLY A 266 0.51 -9.26 24.21
CA GLY A 266 -0.66 -9.89 24.84
C GLY A 266 -2.01 -9.30 24.43
N VAL A 267 -2.06 -8.43 23.43
CA VAL A 267 -3.28 -7.82 22.89
C VAL A 267 -3.73 -8.49 21.58
N GLU A 268 -5.02 -8.37 21.26
CA GLU A 268 -5.58 -8.84 20.00
C GLU A 268 -6.12 -7.65 19.18
N PRO A 269 -6.12 -7.74 17.83
CA PRO A 269 -6.61 -6.64 17.00
C PRO A 269 -8.13 -6.47 17.13
N ALA A 270 -8.59 -5.22 16.98
CA ALA A 270 -9.98 -4.83 17.09
C ALA A 270 -10.95 -5.76 16.29
N PRO A 271 -12.14 -6.09 16.84
CA PRO A 271 -13.16 -6.86 16.12
C PRO A 271 -13.48 -6.26 14.74
N GLY A 272 -13.60 -7.11 13.71
CA GLY A 272 -13.88 -6.67 12.34
C GLY A 272 -12.73 -5.94 11.62
N SER A 273 -11.58 -5.73 12.25
CA SER A 273 -10.42 -5.11 11.59
C SER A 273 -9.72 -6.05 10.60
N PHE A 274 -9.12 -5.46 9.57
CA PHE A 274 -8.28 -6.19 8.61
C PHE A 274 -7.14 -6.95 9.29
N ALA A 275 -6.48 -6.32 10.28
CA ALA A 275 -5.45 -6.93 11.11
C ALA A 275 -5.92 -8.23 11.81
N ARG A 276 -7.15 -8.25 12.33
CA ARG A 276 -7.74 -9.43 12.96
C ARG A 276 -7.95 -10.56 11.96
N ASP A 277 -8.45 -10.26 10.78
CA ASP A 277 -8.67 -11.27 9.74
C ASP A 277 -7.37 -11.78 9.12
N ALA A 278 -6.39 -10.89 8.90
CA ALA A 278 -5.04 -11.25 8.47
C ALA A 278 -4.39 -12.22 9.47
N ARG A 279 -4.35 -11.85 10.76
CA ARG A 279 -3.84 -12.67 11.86
C ARG A 279 -4.56 -14.01 11.98
N LYS A 280 -5.89 -14.01 11.92
CA LYS A 280 -6.73 -15.23 12.00
C LYS A 280 -6.44 -16.19 10.85
N ARG A 281 -6.30 -15.68 9.63
CA ARG A 281 -5.97 -16.48 8.43
C ARG A 281 -4.54 -17.00 8.50
N LEU A 282 -3.57 -16.14 8.78
CA LEU A 282 -2.15 -16.50 8.91
C LEU A 282 -1.91 -17.58 9.97
N ARG A 283 -2.58 -17.49 11.13
CA ARG A 283 -2.52 -18.52 12.18
C ARG A 283 -3.18 -19.85 11.78
N LYS A 284 -4.23 -19.82 10.96
CA LYS A 284 -4.98 -21.03 10.56
C LYS A 284 -4.29 -21.79 9.42
N ASP A 285 -3.94 -21.10 8.34
CA ASP A 285 -3.32 -21.69 7.16
C ASP A 285 -2.63 -20.60 6.31
N LEU A 286 -1.33 -20.78 6.06
CA LEU A 286 -0.56 -19.88 5.21
C LEU A 286 -1.06 -19.86 3.76
N ALA A 287 -1.54 -20.97 3.20
CA ALA A 287 -2.02 -20.99 1.82
C ALA A 287 -3.31 -20.15 1.67
N ALA A 288 -4.30 -20.36 2.54
CA ALA A 288 -5.50 -19.54 2.61
C ALA A 288 -5.23 -18.06 2.94
N PHE A 289 -4.20 -17.76 3.76
CA PHE A 289 -3.76 -16.38 4.00
C PHE A 289 -3.20 -15.73 2.73
N VAL A 290 -2.25 -16.38 2.04
CA VAL A 290 -1.64 -15.85 0.80
C VAL A 290 -2.69 -15.66 -0.29
N GLN A 291 -3.60 -16.62 -0.46
CA GLN A 291 -4.70 -16.50 -1.43
C GLN A 291 -5.60 -15.30 -1.10
N TRP A 292 -6.05 -15.17 0.15
CA TRP A 292 -6.87 -14.04 0.58
C TRP A 292 -6.14 -12.70 0.39
N LEU A 293 -4.88 -12.61 0.80
CA LEU A 293 -4.07 -11.39 0.69
C LEU A 293 -3.90 -10.96 -0.77
N SER A 294 -3.69 -11.91 -1.70
CA SER A 294 -3.60 -11.63 -3.14
C SER A 294 -4.87 -11.06 -3.78
N VAL A 295 -6.04 -11.22 -3.12
CA VAL A 295 -7.30 -10.58 -3.54
C VAL A 295 -7.39 -9.15 -3.00
N GLN A 296 -6.89 -8.90 -1.78
CA GLN A 296 -6.89 -7.56 -1.18
C GLN A 296 -5.87 -6.65 -1.87
N TYR A 297 -4.67 -7.18 -2.14
CA TYR A 297 -3.58 -6.50 -2.83
C TYR A 297 -3.52 -6.99 -4.29
N SER A 298 -4.55 -6.67 -5.07
CA SER A 298 -4.67 -7.19 -6.46
C SER A 298 -3.56 -6.75 -7.41
N ASP A 299 -2.85 -5.67 -7.07
CA ASP A 299 -1.66 -5.21 -7.75
C ASP A 299 -0.39 -5.97 -7.30
N ASN A 300 -0.35 -6.55 -6.09
CA ASN A 300 0.83 -7.26 -5.59
C ASN A 300 0.87 -8.67 -6.18
N ILE A 301 2.03 -9.03 -6.72
CA ILE A 301 2.25 -10.26 -7.46
C ILE A 301 2.86 -11.30 -6.51
N PRO A 302 2.22 -12.47 -6.28
CA PRO A 302 2.83 -13.55 -5.51
C PRO A 302 3.94 -14.23 -6.30
N HIS A 303 5.18 -14.24 -5.78
CA HIS A 303 6.22 -15.13 -6.29
C HIS A 303 6.05 -16.56 -5.73
N TYR A 304 5.61 -16.70 -4.47
CA TYR A 304 5.34 -17.98 -3.84
C TYR A 304 4.26 -18.77 -4.58
N GLY A 305 4.55 -20.04 -4.85
CA GLY A 305 3.70 -20.94 -5.63
C GLY A 305 3.74 -20.70 -7.14
N ASN A 306 4.44 -19.66 -7.64
CA ASN A 306 4.54 -19.33 -9.05
C ASN A 306 5.96 -19.51 -9.59
N ALA A 307 6.08 -19.72 -10.89
CA ALA A 307 7.37 -19.62 -11.58
C ALA A 307 7.79 -18.15 -11.67
N ILE A 308 9.09 -17.85 -11.53
CA ILE A 308 9.62 -16.48 -11.67
C ILE A 308 9.25 -15.84 -13.02
N ALA A 309 9.14 -16.63 -14.09
CA ALA A 309 8.71 -16.15 -15.40
C ALA A 309 7.27 -15.59 -15.38
N ALA A 310 6.37 -16.21 -14.62
CA ALA A 310 5.00 -15.72 -14.44
C ALA A 310 4.94 -14.45 -13.59
N TYR A 311 5.87 -14.28 -12.64
CA TYR A 311 6.06 -13.02 -11.92
C TYR A 311 6.55 -11.91 -12.88
N ARG A 312 7.64 -12.15 -13.61
CA ARG A 312 8.24 -11.20 -14.58
C ARG A 312 7.23 -10.75 -15.63
N ALA A 313 6.49 -11.67 -16.24
CA ALA A 313 5.46 -11.35 -17.25
C ALA A 313 4.33 -10.45 -16.71
N ARG A 314 4.02 -10.52 -15.40
CA ARG A 314 3.05 -9.60 -14.77
C ARG A 314 3.65 -8.21 -14.53
N VAL A 315 4.93 -8.12 -14.16
CA VAL A 315 5.66 -6.84 -14.04
C VAL A 315 5.82 -6.16 -15.42
N GLU A 316 6.13 -6.92 -16.46
CA GLU A 316 6.15 -6.43 -17.86
C GLU A 316 4.78 -5.89 -18.29
N LYS A 317 3.69 -6.63 -18.00
CA LYS A 317 2.33 -6.18 -18.27
C LYS A 317 1.97 -4.89 -17.50
N LYS A 318 2.47 -4.73 -16.27
CA LYS A 318 2.36 -3.47 -15.51
C LYS A 318 3.13 -2.32 -16.18
N LEU A 319 4.35 -2.57 -16.67
CA LEU A 319 5.13 -1.55 -17.39
C LEU A 319 4.38 -1.03 -18.63
N GLU A 320 3.83 -1.95 -19.43
CA GLU A 320 3.06 -1.59 -20.62
C GLU A 320 1.75 -0.85 -20.29
N LYS A 321 1.09 -1.19 -19.17
CA LYS A 321 -0.06 -0.42 -18.64
C LYS A 321 0.37 0.99 -18.19
N ALA A 322 1.51 1.12 -17.51
CA ALA A 322 2.03 2.40 -17.04
C ALA A 322 2.38 3.34 -18.21
N LYS A 323 3.17 2.86 -19.20
CA LYS A 323 3.51 3.60 -20.42
C LYS A 323 2.27 4.13 -21.14
N ARG A 324 1.25 3.28 -21.36
CA ARG A 324 -0.01 3.68 -22.02
C ARG A 324 -0.80 4.71 -21.20
N SER A 325 -0.73 4.65 -19.87
CA SER A 325 -1.37 5.63 -18.99
C SER A 325 -0.67 6.98 -19.05
N GLU A 326 0.66 7.00 -18.98
CA GLU A 326 1.49 8.20 -19.12
C GLU A 326 1.27 8.86 -20.49
N GLU A 327 1.28 8.08 -21.58
CA GLU A 327 0.98 8.59 -22.92
C GLU A 327 -0.43 9.20 -23.01
N LYS A 328 -1.45 8.54 -22.44
CA LYS A 328 -2.82 9.09 -22.38
C LYS A 328 -2.88 10.40 -21.59
N MET A 329 -2.14 10.50 -20.49
CA MET A 329 -2.06 11.72 -19.67
C MET A 329 -1.34 12.85 -20.41
N LEU A 330 -0.24 12.56 -21.12
CA LEU A 330 0.48 13.53 -21.96
C LEU A 330 -0.43 14.08 -23.08
N ARG A 331 -1.19 13.20 -23.75
CA ARG A 331 -2.21 13.60 -24.74
C ARG A 331 -3.31 14.48 -24.12
N LYS A 332 -3.78 14.19 -22.88
CA LYS A 332 -4.75 15.06 -22.18
C LYS A 332 -4.12 16.42 -21.84
N ARG A 333 -2.89 16.45 -21.31
CA ARG A 333 -2.13 17.68 -20.98
C ARG A 333 -2.01 18.59 -22.20
N ALA A 334 -1.55 18.07 -23.33
CA ALA A 334 -1.47 18.82 -24.60
C ALA A 334 -2.85 19.28 -25.13
N SER A 335 -3.94 18.63 -24.74
CA SER A 335 -5.30 19.10 -25.03
C SER A 335 -5.70 20.28 -24.14
N VAL A 336 -5.39 20.24 -22.84
CA VAL A 336 -5.67 21.33 -21.89
C VAL A 336 -4.82 22.56 -22.21
N GLU A 337 -3.54 22.38 -22.59
CA GLU A 337 -2.68 23.49 -23.01
C GLU A 337 -3.23 24.22 -24.24
N ARG A 338 -3.75 23.50 -25.24
CA ARG A 338 -4.44 24.11 -26.41
C ARG A 338 -5.74 24.82 -26.04
N VAL A 339 -6.48 24.33 -25.03
CA VAL A 339 -7.66 25.05 -24.51
C VAL A 339 -7.22 26.35 -23.84
N LEU A 340 -6.20 26.34 -22.97
CA LEU A 340 -5.66 27.54 -22.34
C LEU A 340 -5.11 28.55 -23.35
N GLU A 341 -4.48 28.10 -24.42
CA GLU A 341 -4.04 28.96 -25.54
C GLU A 341 -5.21 29.58 -26.27
N SER A 342 -6.25 28.80 -26.60
CA SER A 342 -7.49 29.30 -27.19
C SER A 342 -8.20 30.32 -26.28
N MET A 343 -8.23 30.09 -24.96
CA MET A 343 -8.80 31.05 -24.00
C MET A 343 -8.06 32.40 -24.05
N ARG A 344 -6.73 32.40 -24.12
CA ARG A 344 -5.92 33.63 -24.29
C ARG A 344 -6.20 34.31 -25.63
N ALA A 345 -6.20 33.55 -26.73
CA ALA A 345 -6.43 34.07 -28.07
C ALA A 345 -7.83 34.72 -28.23
N ASN A 346 -8.83 34.22 -27.52
CA ASN A 346 -10.19 34.78 -27.48
C ASN A 346 -10.37 35.87 -26.41
N GLY A 347 -9.29 36.35 -25.77
CA GLY A 347 -9.33 37.47 -24.83
C GLY A 347 -10.09 37.18 -23.53
N LEU A 348 -10.17 35.92 -23.09
CA LEU A 348 -10.83 35.61 -21.81
C LEU A 348 -10.05 36.23 -20.63
N PRO A 349 -10.73 36.64 -19.54
CA PRO A 349 -10.05 37.23 -18.39
C PRO A 349 -9.02 36.27 -17.77
N GLU A 350 -7.85 36.80 -17.40
CA GLU A 350 -6.77 36.04 -16.75
C GLU A 350 -7.24 35.26 -15.51
N LYS A 351 -8.24 35.77 -14.77
CA LYS A 351 -8.84 35.04 -13.64
C LYS A 351 -9.47 33.71 -14.06
N ALA A 352 -10.08 33.64 -15.24
CA ALA A 352 -10.70 32.42 -15.78
C ALA A 352 -9.64 31.45 -16.34
N ILE A 353 -8.62 31.97 -17.03
CA ILE A 353 -7.46 31.18 -17.50
C ILE A 353 -6.71 30.57 -16.32
N ALA A 354 -6.47 31.34 -15.26
CA ALA A 354 -5.82 30.88 -14.03
C ALA A 354 -6.69 29.89 -13.23
N ALA A 355 -8.02 29.98 -13.30
CA ALA A 355 -8.91 28.97 -12.74
C ALA A 355 -8.78 27.65 -13.50
N HIS A 356 -9.03 27.67 -14.82
CA HIS A 356 -8.93 26.46 -15.65
C HIS A 356 -7.56 25.78 -15.56
N ARG A 357 -6.47 26.55 -15.44
CA ARG A 357 -5.14 26.00 -15.16
C ARG A 357 -5.08 25.22 -13.84
N ARG A 358 -5.53 25.81 -12.73
CA ARG A 358 -5.51 25.15 -11.41
C ARG A 358 -6.42 23.93 -11.35
N ASP A 359 -7.53 23.96 -12.09
CA ASP A 359 -8.57 22.94 -12.03
C ASP A 359 -8.23 21.74 -12.94
N GLU A 360 -7.58 21.95 -14.09
CA GLU A 360 -7.27 20.90 -15.07
C GLU A 360 -5.76 20.64 -15.27
N LEU A 361 -4.92 21.66 -15.42
CA LEU A 361 -3.52 21.47 -15.80
C LEU A 361 -2.63 21.12 -14.60
N ASP A 362 -2.70 21.88 -13.51
CA ASP A 362 -1.83 21.67 -12.36
C ASP A 362 -2.04 20.26 -11.72
N PRO A 363 -3.27 19.69 -11.64
CA PRO A 363 -3.47 18.30 -11.22
C PRO A 363 -2.95 17.27 -12.24
N LEU A 364 -2.97 17.56 -13.55
CA LEU A 364 -2.37 16.67 -14.55
C LEU A 364 -0.84 16.65 -14.46
N ASP A 365 -0.22 17.80 -14.16
CA ASP A 365 1.24 17.89 -13.93
C ASP A 365 1.67 17.16 -12.64
N VAL A 366 0.79 17.01 -11.64
CA VAL A 366 1.00 16.09 -10.50
C VAL A 366 0.90 14.63 -10.97
N ASN A 367 -0.25 14.23 -11.53
CA ASN A 367 -0.50 12.85 -11.97
C ASN A 367 0.55 12.31 -12.96
N LEU A 368 1.10 13.15 -13.84
CA LEU A 368 2.16 12.78 -14.76
C LEU A 368 3.50 12.51 -14.07
N ARG A 369 3.85 13.28 -13.05
CA ARG A 369 5.05 13.01 -12.24
C ARG A 369 4.89 11.70 -11.49
N ASP A 370 3.73 11.46 -10.89
CA ASP A 370 3.44 10.23 -10.16
C ASP A 370 3.46 9.00 -11.09
N ALA A 371 2.89 9.14 -12.30
CA ALA A 371 2.94 8.10 -13.34
C ALA A 371 4.38 7.79 -13.80
N ALA A 372 5.21 8.83 -14.01
CA ALA A 372 6.62 8.66 -14.39
C ALA A 372 7.45 8.02 -13.27
N VAL A 373 7.23 8.41 -12.01
CA VAL A 373 7.85 7.78 -10.83
C VAL A 373 7.45 6.31 -10.73
N ASN A 374 6.16 6.00 -10.88
CA ASN A 374 5.65 4.62 -10.88
C ASN A 374 6.26 3.78 -12.02
N ARG A 375 6.35 4.32 -13.24
CA ARG A 375 7.05 3.64 -14.35
C ARG A 375 8.52 3.37 -13.99
N GLY A 376 9.22 4.36 -13.42
CA GLY A 376 10.60 4.21 -12.97
C GLY A 376 10.79 3.09 -11.94
N TRP A 377 9.83 2.87 -11.04
CA TRP A 377 9.83 1.73 -10.12
C TRP A 377 9.65 0.39 -10.83
N ILE A 378 8.70 0.28 -11.76
CA ILE A 378 8.48 -0.96 -12.51
C ILE A 378 9.71 -1.30 -13.39
N GLU A 379 10.34 -0.29 -14.00
CA GLU A 379 11.59 -0.47 -14.76
C GLU A 379 12.77 -0.87 -13.87
N ARG A 380 12.88 -0.33 -12.65
CA ARG A 380 13.84 -0.79 -11.64
C ARG A 380 13.62 -2.27 -11.31
N ASP A 381 12.38 -2.67 -11.10
CA ASP A 381 12.04 -4.04 -10.72
C ASP A 381 12.38 -5.05 -11.80
N LEU A 382 12.13 -4.72 -13.07
CA LEU A 382 12.59 -5.56 -14.18
C LEU A 382 14.11 -5.69 -14.20
N ARG A 383 14.88 -4.60 -13.96
CA ARG A 383 16.35 -4.68 -13.83
C ARG A 383 16.79 -5.58 -12.66
N LEU A 384 16.09 -5.53 -11.52
CA LEU A 384 16.36 -6.41 -10.36
C LEU A 384 16.02 -7.89 -10.61
N LEU A 385 15.07 -8.17 -11.50
CA LEU A 385 14.72 -9.54 -11.92
C LEU A 385 15.66 -10.08 -12.99
N ASP A 386 16.22 -9.19 -13.82
CA ASP A 386 17.15 -9.53 -14.91
C ASP A 386 18.60 -9.70 -14.41
N ASP A 387 18.99 -9.04 -13.32
CA ASP A 387 20.25 -9.30 -12.61
C ASP A 387 20.19 -10.62 -11.80
N PRO A 388 21.03 -11.63 -12.10
CA PRO A 388 21.04 -12.91 -11.39
C PRO A 388 21.29 -12.78 -9.87
N VAL A 389 22.08 -11.79 -9.44
CA VAL A 389 22.44 -11.62 -8.02
C VAL A 389 21.25 -11.06 -7.23
N SER A 390 20.60 -10.03 -7.75
CA SER A 390 19.39 -9.44 -7.18
C SER A 390 18.22 -10.42 -7.22
N LEU A 391 18.08 -11.22 -8.29
CA LEU A 391 17.07 -12.26 -8.38
C LEU A 391 17.25 -13.35 -7.31
N GLU A 392 18.46 -13.86 -7.09
CA GLU A 392 18.67 -14.88 -6.06
C GLU A 392 18.54 -14.31 -4.64
N ARG A 393 18.90 -13.03 -4.44
CA ARG A 393 18.60 -12.29 -3.20
C ARG A 393 17.09 -12.21 -2.94
N PHE A 394 16.29 -11.85 -3.94
CA PHE A 394 14.83 -11.81 -3.84
C PHE A 394 14.24 -13.19 -3.54
N ARG A 395 14.71 -14.25 -4.21
CA ARG A 395 14.30 -15.63 -3.91
C ARG A 395 14.67 -16.06 -2.49
N ALA A 396 15.88 -15.75 -2.03
CA ALA A 396 16.32 -16.05 -0.67
C ALA A 396 15.45 -15.33 0.38
N TYR A 397 15.16 -14.05 0.14
CA TYR A 397 14.23 -13.25 0.93
C TYR A 397 12.83 -13.89 0.97
N ALA A 398 12.21 -14.17 -0.19
CA ALA A 398 10.89 -14.79 -0.30
C ALA A 398 10.80 -16.14 0.42
N ARG A 399 11.80 -17.03 0.24
CA ARG A 399 11.90 -18.30 0.97
C ARG A 399 12.03 -18.09 2.49
N GLY A 400 12.68 -17.00 2.91
CA GLY A 400 12.79 -16.58 4.32
C GLY A 400 11.46 -16.12 4.90
N VAL A 401 10.72 -15.25 4.19
CA VAL A 401 9.40 -14.76 4.57
C VAL A 401 8.42 -15.91 4.77
N ILE A 402 8.27 -16.78 3.77
CA ILE A 402 7.36 -17.93 3.82
C ILE A 402 7.68 -18.86 4.99
N ARG A 403 8.97 -19.03 5.33
CA ARG A 403 9.40 -19.82 6.49
C ARG A 403 8.99 -19.16 7.82
N ARG A 404 9.14 -17.82 7.94
CA ARG A 404 8.74 -17.04 9.12
C ARG A 404 7.22 -16.98 9.30
N ALA A 405 6.48 -16.87 8.21
CA ALA A 405 5.02 -16.89 8.19
C ALA A 405 4.48 -18.28 8.60
N ARG A 406 5.05 -19.35 8.04
CA ARG A 406 4.69 -20.75 8.38
C ARG A 406 5.00 -21.11 9.84
N SER A 407 5.92 -20.42 10.50
CA SER A 407 6.18 -20.62 11.94
C SER A 407 5.12 -19.96 12.84
N LEU A 408 4.20 -19.17 12.28
CA LEU A 408 3.02 -18.64 12.98
C LEU A 408 1.73 -19.41 12.64
N SER A 409 1.75 -20.20 11.56
CA SER A 409 0.62 -21.01 11.08
C SER A 409 0.66 -22.46 11.59
N ARG A 410 1.48 -22.74 12.61
CA ARG A 410 1.59 -24.04 13.27
C ARG A 410 1.20 -23.84 14.73
N PRO A 411 0.23 -24.62 15.26
CA PRO A 411 -0.16 -24.56 16.67
C PRO A 411 0.97 -25.07 17.58
#